data_AF-A0A918J3I4-F1
#
_entry.id   AF-A0A918J3I4-F1
#
_cell.length_a   1.000
_cell.length_b   1.000
_cell.length_c   1.000
_cell.angle_alpha   90.00
_cell.angle_beta   90.00
_cell.angle_gamma   90.00
#
_symmetry.space_group_name_H-M   'P 1'
#
loop_
_entity.id
_entity.type
_entity.pdbx_description
1 polymer ?
#
loop_
_entity_poly.entity_id
_entity_poly.type
_entity_poly.pdbx_seq_one_letter_code
_entity_poly.pdbx_strand_id
1 'polypeptide(L)'
;MALEELKDNLSEVDRNVRAYLENTEEYYKLRGFKLAMRGISSLVKLLLMGSIALLALFMLSFALAYGIGQWLNNIFLGFLIVGGIYILFGIGCYLFRSKLDKPLLKKFSDYYFD
;
A
#
# COMPACT_ATOMS: atom_id res chain seq x y z
N MET A 1 37.72 -9.52 -44.98
CA MET A 1 38.49 -9.15 -43.76
C MET A 1 37.64 -8.34 -42.78
N ALA A 2 37.26 -7.07 -43.02
CA ALA A 2 36.50 -6.29 -42.03
C ALA A 2 35.10 -6.84 -41.68
N LEU A 3 34.38 -7.45 -42.64
CA LEU A 3 33.07 -8.08 -42.40
C LEU A 3 33.16 -9.41 -41.65
N GLU A 4 34.33 -10.04 -41.65
CA GLU A 4 34.59 -11.34 -41.04
C GLU A 4 34.91 -11.16 -39.55
N GLU A 5 35.72 -10.16 -39.21
CA GLU A 5 35.94 -9.72 -37.83
C GLU A 5 34.65 -9.26 -37.14
N LEU A 6 33.75 -8.58 -37.87
CA LEU A 6 32.44 -8.19 -37.32
C LEU A 6 31.56 -9.41 -37.03
N LYS A 7 31.57 -10.41 -37.90
CA LYS A 7 30.81 -11.65 -37.72
C LYS A 7 31.33 -12.47 -36.55
N ASP A 8 32.65 -12.51 -36.37
CA ASP A 8 33.29 -13.20 -35.25
C ASP A 8 33.03 -12.48 -33.91
N ASN A 9 33.15 -11.15 -33.86
CA ASN A 9 32.79 -10.37 -32.68
C ASN A 9 31.30 -10.51 -32.31
N LEU A 10 30.39 -10.51 -33.31
CA LEU A 10 28.97 -10.72 -33.07
C LEU A 10 28.66 -12.13 -32.54
N SER A 11 29.38 -13.15 -33.02
CA SER A 11 29.25 -14.53 -32.53
C SER A 11 29.78 -14.70 -31.10
N GLU A 12 30.77 -13.91 -30.71
CA GLU A 12 31.34 -13.89 -29.37
C GLU A 12 30.46 -13.10 -28.40
N VAL A 13 29.83 -12.01 -28.86
CA VAL A 13 28.82 -11.26 -28.12
C VAL A 13 27.56 -12.10 -27.88
N ASP A 14 27.06 -12.85 -28.87
CA ASP A 14 25.86 -13.70 -28.68
C ASP A 14 26.11 -14.84 -27.67
N ARG A 15 27.33 -15.41 -27.66
CA ARG A 15 27.75 -16.41 -26.67
C ARG A 15 27.90 -15.83 -25.27
N ASN A 16 28.47 -14.64 -25.15
CA ASN A 16 28.54 -13.94 -23.86
C ASN A 16 27.14 -13.54 -23.38
N VAL A 17 26.28 -13.01 -24.23
CA VAL A 17 24.91 -12.66 -23.86
C VAL A 17 24.11 -13.90 -23.42
N ARG A 18 24.25 -15.04 -24.09
CA ARG A 18 23.64 -16.32 -23.67
C ARG A 18 24.18 -16.82 -22.34
N ALA A 19 25.49 -16.78 -22.12
CA ALA A 19 26.11 -17.20 -20.85
C ALA A 19 25.75 -16.25 -19.69
N TYR A 20 25.59 -14.95 -19.96
CA TYR A 20 25.09 -13.99 -18.99
C TYR A 20 23.61 -14.22 -18.68
N LEU A 21 22.78 -14.57 -19.67
CA LEU A 21 21.37 -14.91 -19.47
C LEU A 21 21.16 -16.24 -18.71
N GLU A 22 21.98 -17.26 -18.98
CA GLU A 22 21.99 -18.53 -18.23
C GLU A 22 22.39 -18.32 -16.76
N ASN A 23 23.36 -17.46 -16.48
CA ASN A 23 23.73 -17.10 -15.09
C ASN A 23 22.75 -16.11 -14.42
N THR A 24 21.78 -15.58 -15.17
CA THR A 24 20.81 -14.58 -14.71
C THR A 24 19.51 -15.22 -14.18
N GLU A 25 19.27 -16.51 -14.41
CA GLU A 25 18.10 -17.24 -13.89
C GLU A 25 18.05 -17.23 -12.35
N GLU A 26 19.17 -17.53 -11.68
CA GLU A 26 19.24 -17.50 -10.21
C GLU A 26 19.14 -16.07 -9.67
N TYR A 27 19.68 -15.09 -10.38
CA TYR A 27 19.67 -13.69 -9.96
C TYR A 27 18.29 -13.04 -10.06
N TYR A 28 17.49 -13.37 -11.08
CA TYR A 28 16.09 -12.93 -11.18
C TYR A 28 15.20 -13.65 -10.18
N LYS A 29 15.43 -14.95 -9.95
CA LYS A 29 14.72 -15.70 -8.90
C LYS A 29 14.97 -15.08 -7.53
N LEU A 30 16.21 -14.71 -7.21
CA LEU A 30 16.53 -14.01 -5.95
C LEU A 30 16.02 -12.56 -5.90
N ARG A 31 16.07 -11.80 -7.01
CA ARG A 31 15.56 -10.41 -7.03
C ARG A 31 14.04 -10.35 -6.93
N GLY A 32 13.32 -11.22 -7.64
CA GLY A 32 11.87 -11.36 -7.54
C GLY A 32 11.46 -11.81 -6.13
N PHE A 33 12.18 -12.78 -5.56
CA PHE A 33 11.96 -13.21 -4.19
C PHE A 33 12.25 -12.10 -3.17
N LYS A 34 13.31 -11.30 -3.37
CA LYS A 34 13.65 -10.15 -2.53
C LYS A 34 12.61 -9.02 -2.64
N LEU A 35 12.05 -8.78 -3.83
CA LEU A 35 10.99 -7.80 -4.04
C LEU A 35 9.67 -8.26 -3.39
N ALA A 36 9.28 -9.52 -3.61
CA ALA A 36 8.12 -10.13 -2.97
C ALA A 36 8.26 -10.12 -1.45
N MET A 37 9.42 -10.55 -0.93
CA MET A 37 9.68 -10.61 0.51
C MET A 37 9.73 -9.20 1.12
N ARG A 38 10.26 -8.18 0.43
CA ARG A 38 10.21 -6.79 0.89
C ARG A 38 8.80 -6.22 0.85
N GLY A 39 8.00 -6.54 -0.17
CA GLY A 39 6.59 -6.17 -0.26
C GLY A 39 5.76 -6.79 0.85
N ILE A 40 5.87 -8.10 1.03
CA ILE A 40 5.21 -8.86 2.12
C ILE A 40 5.67 -8.33 3.48
N SER A 41 6.98 -8.10 3.68
CA SER A 41 7.50 -7.55 4.94
C SER A 41 6.93 -6.16 5.24
N SER A 42 6.81 -5.31 4.23
CA SER A 42 6.20 -3.98 4.38
C SER A 42 4.71 -4.07 4.68
N LEU A 43 3.96 -4.95 3.99
CA LEU A 43 2.55 -5.19 4.24
C LEU A 43 2.31 -5.73 5.65
N VAL A 44 3.11 -6.72 6.08
CA VAL A 44 3.04 -7.30 7.42
C VAL A 44 3.33 -6.22 8.47
N LYS A 45 4.40 -5.43 8.31
CA LYS A 45 4.69 -4.32 9.23
C LYS A 45 3.57 -3.29 9.27
N LEU A 46 2.99 -2.93 8.12
CA LEU A 46 1.87 -2.00 8.04
C LEU A 46 0.62 -2.56 8.71
N LEU A 47 0.35 -3.85 8.58
CA LEU A 47 -0.81 -4.52 9.17
C LEU A 47 -0.63 -4.68 10.69
N LEU A 48 0.57 -5.00 11.16
CA LEU A 48 0.90 -5.00 12.59
C LEU A 48 0.80 -3.60 13.19
N MET A 49 1.48 -2.60 12.62
CA MET A 49 1.44 -1.22 13.14
C MET A 49 0.03 -0.62 13.03
N GLY A 50 -0.64 -0.87 11.91
CA GLY A 50 -1.99 -0.41 11.63
C GLY A 50 -3.03 -1.04 12.54
N SER A 51 -2.93 -2.33 12.85
CA SER A 51 -3.85 -2.98 13.79
C SER A 51 -3.72 -2.43 15.20
N ILE A 52 -2.49 -2.23 15.69
CA ILE A 52 -2.24 -1.60 17.01
C ILE A 52 -2.79 -0.17 17.03
N ALA A 53 -2.50 0.62 15.99
CA ALA A 53 -3.00 1.99 15.89
C ALA A 53 -4.53 2.05 15.82
N LEU A 54 -5.17 1.14 15.07
CA LEU A 54 -6.62 1.05 14.97
C LEU A 54 -7.23 0.71 16.33
N LEU A 55 -6.65 -0.25 17.06
CA LEU A 55 -7.11 -0.63 18.39
C LEU A 55 -7.00 0.53 19.38
N ALA A 56 -5.88 1.26 19.35
CA ALA A 56 -5.67 2.44 20.18
C ALA A 56 -6.69 3.55 19.87
N LEU A 57 -6.95 3.80 18.58
CA LEU A 57 -7.97 4.77 18.14
C LEU A 57 -9.38 4.34 18.60
N PHE A 58 -9.68 3.05 18.54
CA PHE A 58 -10.94 2.50 19.01
C PHE A 58 -11.13 2.73 20.51
N MET A 59 -10.10 2.45 21.30
CA MET A 59 -10.09 2.73 22.74
C MET A 59 -10.27 4.22 23.05
N LEU A 60 -9.60 5.10 22.30
CA LEU A 60 -9.77 6.55 22.45
C LEU A 60 -11.19 7.01 22.12
N SER A 61 -11.80 6.47 21.07
CA SER A 61 -13.19 6.76 20.71
C SER A 61 -14.15 6.35 21.84
N PHE A 62 -13.96 5.17 22.43
CA PHE A 62 -14.75 4.73 23.57
C PHE A 62 -14.55 5.61 24.79
N ALA A 63 -13.30 6.00 25.09
CA ALA A 63 -13.00 6.90 26.19
C ALA A 63 -13.66 8.27 26.03
N LEU A 64 -13.69 8.84 24.81
CA LEU A 64 -14.38 10.08 24.51
C LEU A 64 -15.89 9.95 24.68
N ALA A 65 -16.50 8.90 24.13
CA ALA A 65 -17.94 8.66 24.27
C ALA A 65 -18.34 8.47 25.74
N TYR A 66 -17.55 7.73 26.50
CA TYR A 66 -17.77 7.51 27.92
C TYR A 66 -17.57 8.79 28.73
N GLY A 67 -16.52 9.58 28.46
CA GLY A 67 -16.25 10.85 29.13
C GLY A 67 -17.36 11.88 28.92
N ILE A 68 -17.84 12.03 27.68
CA ILE A 68 -18.99 12.88 27.36
C ILE A 68 -20.26 12.34 28.05
N GLY A 69 -20.46 11.03 28.05
CA GLY A 69 -21.59 10.38 28.71
C GLY A 69 -21.62 10.62 30.22
N GLN A 70 -20.47 10.58 30.89
CA GLN A 70 -20.33 10.89 32.32
C GLN A 70 -20.63 12.36 32.62
N TRP A 71 -20.15 13.30 31.79
CA TRP A 71 -20.47 14.72 31.94
C TRP A 71 -21.96 15.02 31.79
N LEU A 72 -22.64 14.32 30.90
CA LEU A 72 -24.09 14.45 30.72
C LEU A 72 -24.91 13.65 31.75
N ASN A 73 -24.26 13.00 32.72
CA ASN A 73 -24.88 12.08 33.69
C ASN A 73 -25.69 10.93 33.03
N ASN A 74 -25.45 10.70 31.74
CA ASN A 74 -26.15 9.70 30.95
C ASN A 74 -25.24 9.19 29.82
N ILE A 75 -24.74 7.97 30.00
CA ILE A 75 -23.86 7.30 29.05
C ILE A 75 -24.51 7.16 27.67
N PHE A 76 -25.83 6.93 27.61
CA PHE A 76 -26.56 6.79 26.35
C PHE A 76 -26.47 8.07 25.49
N LEU A 77 -26.57 9.24 26.11
CA LEU A 77 -26.46 10.52 25.41
C LEU A 77 -25.03 10.76 24.90
N GLY A 78 -24.02 10.33 25.65
CA GLY A 78 -22.62 10.39 25.22
C GLY A 78 -22.36 9.60 23.93
N PHE A 79 -22.85 8.35 23.88
CA PHE A 79 -22.76 7.54 22.65
C PHE A 79 -23.60 8.09 21.51
N LEU A 80 -24.78 8.66 21.80
CA LEU A 80 -25.65 9.25 20.77
C LEU A 80 -25.00 10.47 20.09
N ILE A 81 -24.36 11.34 20.88
CA ILE A 81 -23.64 12.52 20.35
C ILE A 81 -22.43 12.09 19.52
N VAL A 82 -21.62 11.16 20.03
CA VAL A 82 -20.44 10.67 19.30
C VAL A 82 -20.86 9.92 18.04
N GLY A 83 -21.91 9.11 18.10
CA GLY A 83 -22.50 8.45 16.92
C GLY A 83 -23.02 9.45 15.88
N GLY A 84 -23.69 10.52 16.31
CA GLY A 84 -24.11 11.62 15.44
C GLY A 84 -22.95 12.31 14.73
N ILE A 85 -21.84 12.56 15.46
CA ILE A 85 -20.61 13.12 14.88
C ILE A 85 -20.01 12.15 13.85
N TYR A 86 -19.97 10.84 14.13
CA TYR A 86 -19.49 9.85 13.17
C TYR A 86 -20.36 9.78 11.91
N ILE A 87 -21.69 9.92 12.02
CA ILE A 87 -22.61 10.03 10.87
C ILE A 87 -22.30 11.30 10.07
N LEU A 88 -22.09 12.43 10.74
CA LEU A 88 -21.74 13.69 10.08
C LEU A 88 -20.41 13.58 9.33
N PHE A 89 -19.40 12.95 9.95
CA PHE A 89 -18.13 12.61 9.30
C PHE A 89 -18.33 11.65 8.12
N GLY A 90 -19.20 10.65 8.25
CA GLY A 90 -19.55 9.72 7.17
C GLY A 90 -20.18 10.42 5.97
N ILE A 91 -21.12 11.33 6.22
CA ILE A 91 -21.73 12.19 5.19
C ILE A 91 -20.69 13.11 4.56
N GLY A 92 -19.84 13.74 5.38
CA GLY A 92 -18.72 14.56 4.90
C GLY A 92 -17.76 13.79 3.99
N CYS A 93 -17.37 12.58 4.40
CA CYS A 93 -16.57 11.66 3.58
C CYS A 93 -17.30 11.26 2.30
N TYR A 94 -18.62 11.02 2.34
CA TYR A 94 -19.41 10.68 1.16
C TYR A 94 -19.52 11.83 0.16
N LEU A 95 -19.67 13.07 0.63
CA LEU A 95 -19.61 14.27 -0.21
C LEU A 95 -18.21 14.49 -0.80
N PHE A 96 -17.17 14.33 0.02
CA PHE A 96 -15.77 14.39 -0.42
C PHE A 96 -15.40 13.25 -1.36
N ARG A 97 -16.06 12.09 -1.30
CA ARG A 97 -15.87 10.98 -2.24
C ARG A 97 -16.03 11.45 -3.68
N SER A 98 -17.03 12.27 -3.98
CA SER A 98 -17.18 12.87 -5.32
C SER A 98 -16.00 13.74 -5.78
N LYS A 99 -15.27 14.37 -4.84
CA LYS A 99 -14.06 15.15 -5.10
C LYS A 99 -12.78 14.31 -5.07
N LEU A 100 -12.78 13.20 -4.35
CA LEU A 100 -11.66 12.29 -4.14
C LEU A 100 -11.61 11.18 -5.20
N ASP A 101 -12.74 10.79 -5.80
CA ASP A 101 -12.81 9.81 -6.88
C ASP A 101 -11.97 10.26 -8.09
N LYS A 102 -11.99 11.55 -8.46
CA LYS A 102 -11.19 12.06 -9.59
C LYS A 102 -9.66 11.90 -9.40
N PRO A 103 -9.05 12.32 -8.28
CA PRO A 103 -7.61 12.14 -8.07
C PRO A 103 -7.20 10.73 -7.62
N LEU A 104 -8.03 10.00 -6.88
CA LEU A 104 -7.72 8.61 -6.48
C LEU A 104 -7.75 7.67 -7.67
N LEU A 105 -8.78 7.71 -8.53
CA LEU A 105 -8.82 6.86 -9.73
C LEU A 105 -7.66 7.19 -10.68
N LYS A 106 -7.29 8.47 -10.79
CA LYS A 106 -6.15 8.90 -11.64
C LYS A 106 -4.80 8.41 -11.09
N LYS A 107 -4.58 8.48 -9.77
CA LYS A 107 -3.37 7.92 -9.12
C LYS A 107 -3.31 6.40 -9.12
N PHE A 108 -4.44 5.72 -8.97
CA PHE A 108 -4.50 4.26 -9.06
C PHE A 108 -4.34 3.77 -10.50
N SER A 109 -4.83 4.52 -11.49
CA SER A 109 -4.65 4.20 -12.90
C SER A 109 -3.19 4.33 -13.35
N ASP A 110 -2.48 5.39 -12.96
CA ASP A 110 -1.04 5.54 -13.29
C ASP A 110 -0.16 4.50 -12.57
N TYR A 111 -0.57 4.00 -11.40
CA TYR A 111 0.21 3.00 -10.66
C TYR A 111 -0.05 1.55 -11.11
N TYR A 112 -1.16 1.28 -11.79
CA TYR A 112 -1.54 -0.07 -12.23
C TYR A 112 -1.28 -0.32 -13.73
N PHE A 113 -1.19 0.75 -14.54
CA PHE A 113 -0.94 0.67 -15.98
C PHE A 113 0.47 1.09 -16.42
N ASP A 114 1.40 1.25 -15.47
CA ASP A 114 2.85 1.36 -15.72
C ASP A 114 3.59 0.17 -15.08
#